data_AF-A0A6N9ZRX0-F1
#
_entry.id   AF-A0A6N9ZRX0-F1
#
_cell.length_a   1.000
_cell.length_b   1.000
_cell.length_c   1.000
_cell.angle_alpha   90.00
_cell.angle_beta   90.00
_cell.angle_gamma   90.00
#
_symmetry.space_group_name_H-M   'P 1'
#
loop_
_entity.id
_entity.type
_entity.pdbx_description
1 polymer ?
#
loop_
_entity_poly.entity_id
_entity_poly.type
_entity_poly.pdbx_seq_one_letter_code
_entity_poly.pdbx_strand_id
1 'polypeptide(L)'
;MFASSNLLLIPTMLTPLDADEALATFRYIIELLIGENLAIPAAILRQRVPANRLNSSERLISEMLSTLPLADTPMHERDAFAAMKDRGMLHLNLRNAAANSSMRLTLRNLEAAMEDLRSLGKFVSSTVEH
;
A
#
# COMPACT_ATOMS: atom_id res chain seq x y z
N MET A 1 18.60 3.96 12.48
CA MET A 1 17.84 4.85 11.56
C MET A 1 16.33 4.77 11.82
N PHE A 2 15.79 3.65 12.31
CA PHE A 2 14.35 3.50 12.62
C PHE A 2 13.88 4.10 13.96
N ALA A 3 14.80 4.50 14.85
CA ALA A 3 14.45 5.00 16.18
C ALA A 3 13.52 6.24 16.19
N SER A 4 13.36 6.94 15.05
CA SER A 4 12.42 8.07 14.89
C SER A 4 11.14 7.71 14.15
N SER A 5 10.90 6.45 13.82
CA SER A 5 9.71 5.98 13.10
C SER A 5 8.62 5.53 14.08
N ASN A 6 7.36 5.89 13.81
CA ASN A 6 6.20 5.43 14.58
C ASN A 6 5.48 4.22 13.94
N LEU A 7 5.84 3.86 12.71
CA LEU A 7 5.32 2.72 11.97
C LEU A 7 6.33 2.34 10.88
N LEU A 8 6.56 1.05 10.71
CA LEU A 8 7.31 0.48 9.60
C LEU A 8 6.35 -0.22 8.64
N LEU A 9 6.26 0.29 7.42
CA LEU A 9 5.40 -0.29 6.39
C LEU A 9 6.27 -0.92 5.30
N ILE A 10 6.14 -2.23 5.10
CA ILE A 10 6.91 -3.00 4.13
C ILE A 10 6.03 -3.22 2.88
N PRO A 11 6.26 -2.47 1.79
CA PRO A 11 5.51 -2.69 0.55
C PRO A 11 5.95 -4.00 -0.13
N THR A 12 4.99 -4.71 -0.72
CA THR A 12 5.26 -5.91 -1.53
C THR A 12 4.20 -6.09 -2.61
N MET A 13 4.57 -6.66 -3.76
CA MET A 13 3.63 -7.09 -4.79
C MET A 13 3.30 -8.57 -4.63
N LEU A 14 2.23 -9.04 -5.29
CA LEU A 14 1.83 -10.45 -5.25
C LEU A 14 2.61 -11.31 -6.26
N THR A 15 3.93 -11.09 -6.35
CA THR A 15 4.84 -11.95 -7.10
C THR A 15 5.72 -12.75 -6.13
N PRO A 16 6.17 -13.96 -6.50
CA PRO A 16 7.03 -14.76 -5.62
C PRO A 16 8.30 -14.02 -5.18
N LEU A 17 8.95 -13.31 -6.10
CA LEU A 17 10.18 -12.59 -5.82
C LEU A 17 9.97 -11.45 -4.81
N ASP A 18 8.94 -10.63 -5.03
CA ASP A 18 8.62 -9.51 -4.13
C ASP A 18 8.17 -10.00 -2.74
N ALA A 19 7.48 -11.15 -2.69
CA ALA A 19 7.05 -11.74 -1.44
C ALA A 19 8.25 -12.28 -0.63
N ASP A 20 9.18 -13.00 -1.27
CA ASP A 20 10.39 -13.50 -0.62
C ASP A 20 11.25 -12.35 -0.07
N GLU A 21 11.41 -11.27 -0.85
CA GLU A 21 12.15 -10.08 -0.42
C GLU A 21 11.46 -9.35 0.75
N ALA A 22 10.13 -9.26 0.72
CA ALA A 22 9.35 -8.67 1.80
C ALA A 22 9.44 -9.51 3.10
N LEU A 23 9.40 -10.84 3.00
CA LEU A 23 9.60 -11.74 4.15
C LEU A 23 10.99 -11.60 4.75
N ALA A 24 12.03 -11.53 3.91
CA ALA A 24 13.41 -11.33 4.37
C ALA A 24 13.57 -9.97 5.06
N THR A 25 12.98 -8.92 4.48
CA THR A 25 12.96 -7.57 5.06
C THR A 25 12.22 -7.54 6.38
N PHE A 26 11.05 -8.18 6.45
CA PHE A 26 10.25 -8.24 7.67
C PHE A 26 11.00 -8.96 8.79
N ARG A 27 11.63 -10.10 8.50
CA ARG A 27 12.46 -10.83 9.47
C ARG A 27 13.59 -9.94 10.00
N TYR A 28 14.33 -9.28 9.11
CA TYR A 28 15.41 -8.37 9.50
C TYR A 28 14.91 -7.23 10.40
N ILE A 29 13.76 -6.62 10.08
CA ILE A 29 13.16 -5.57 10.89
C ILE A 29 12.82 -6.09 12.29
N ILE A 30 12.20 -7.26 12.40
CA ILE A 30 11.86 -7.85 13.71
C ILE A 30 13.12 -8.14 14.53
N GLU A 31 14.15 -8.74 13.92
CA GLU A 31 15.44 -8.98 14.58
C GLU A 31 16.08 -7.68 15.10
N LEU A 32 16.02 -6.62 14.30
CA LEU A 32 16.55 -5.31 14.66
C LEU A 32 15.76 -4.65 15.80
N LEU A 33 14.42 -4.67 15.74
CA LEU A 33 13.57 -4.10 16.80
C LEU A 33 13.79 -4.81 18.13
N ILE A 34 13.94 -6.15 18.12
CA ILE A 34 14.28 -6.92 19.31
C ILE A 34 15.69 -6.54 19.81
N GLY A 35 16.68 -6.47 18.91
CA GLY A 35 18.06 -6.15 19.27
C GLY A 35 18.25 -4.74 19.83
N GLU A 36 17.46 -3.77 19.35
CA GLU A 36 17.47 -2.37 19.82
C GLU A 36 16.45 -2.10 20.95
N ASN A 37 15.70 -3.11 21.40
CA ASN A 37 14.64 -2.99 22.41
C ASN A 37 13.60 -1.90 22.03
N LEU A 38 13.18 -1.89 20.77
CA LEU A 38 12.19 -0.97 20.21
C LEU A 38 10.84 -1.68 20.01
N ALA A 39 9.76 -0.98 20.33
CA ALA A 39 8.39 -1.44 20.15
C ALA A 39 7.66 -0.65 19.05
N ILE A 40 8.27 -0.60 17.85
CA ILE A 40 7.68 0.10 16.69
C ILE A 40 6.80 -0.89 15.92
N PRO A 41 5.52 -0.58 15.65
CA PRO A 41 4.67 -1.43 14.82
C PRO A 41 5.26 -1.63 13.42
N ALA A 42 5.19 -2.86 12.91
CA ALA A 42 5.59 -3.21 11.55
C ALA A 42 4.45 -3.94 10.85
N ALA A 43 4.17 -3.58 9.59
CA ALA A 43 3.10 -4.19 8.80
C ALA A 43 3.49 -4.32 7.32
N ILE A 44 2.93 -5.33 6.65
CA ILE A 44 3.05 -5.55 5.22
C ILE A 44 1.96 -4.75 4.48
N LEU A 45 2.34 -4.01 3.44
CA LEU A 45 1.42 -3.35 2.51
C LEU A 45 1.47 -4.07 1.16
N ARG A 46 0.38 -4.75 0.81
CA ARG A 46 0.21 -5.34 -0.52
C ARG A 46 -0.05 -4.24 -1.54
N GLN A 47 0.78 -4.15 -2.57
CA GLN A 47 0.75 -3.13 -3.61
C GLN A 47 0.53 -3.74 -4.99
N ARG A 48 0.00 -2.89 -5.90
CA ARG A 48 -0.35 -3.29 -7.27
C ARG A 48 -1.20 -4.55 -7.31
N VAL A 49 -2.11 -4.68 -6.34
CA VAL A 49 -3.03 -5.81 -6.32
C VAL A 49 -4.01 -5.63 -7.49
N PRO A 50 -4.20 -6.64 -8.35
CA PRO A 50 -5.16 -6.53 -9.43
C PRO A 50 -6.55 -6.16 -8.91
N ALA A 51 -7.23 -5.22 -9.57
CA ALA A 51 -8.59 -4.81 -9.20
C ALA A 51 -9.63 -5.90 -9.54
N ASN A 52 -9.24 -6.91 -10.32
CA ASN A 52 -10.05 -8.07 -10.67
C ASN A 52 -9.72 -9.25 -9.73
N ARG A 53 -10.25 -10.43 -10.05
CA ARG A 53 -10.00 -11.63 -9.26
C ARG A 53 -8.54 -12.06 -9.37
N LEU A 54 -7.90 -12.28 -8.22
CA LEU A 54 -6.55 -12.88 -8.14
C LEU A 54 -6.49 -14.24 -8.83
N ASN A 55 -5.42 -14.43 -9.60
CA ASN A 55 -5.05 -15.73 -10.13
C ASN A 55 -4.58 -16.67 -9.00
N SER A 56 -4.38 -17.95 -9.31
CA SER A 56 -4.02 -18.95 -8.30
C SER A 56 -2.70 -18.64 -7.59
N SER A 57 -1.69 -18.15 -8.32
CA SER A 57 -0.38 -17.81 -7.74
C SER A 57 -0.48 -16.61 -6.80
N GLU A 58 -1.12 -15.53 -7.25
CA GLU A 58 -1.35 -14.32 -6.45
C GLU A 58 -2.16 -14.61 -5.19
N ARG A 59 -3.14 -15.52 -5.29
CA ARG A 59 -3.96 -15.92 -4.13
C ARG A 59 -3.11 -16.65 -3.08
N LEU A 60 -2.29 -17.62 -3.49
CA LEU A 60 -1.40 -18.34 -2.57
C LEU A 60 -0.44 -17.39 -1.86
N ILE A 61 0.12 -16.43 -2.60
CA ILE A 61 0.99 -15.41 -2.01
C ILE A 61 0.22 -14.53 -1.02
N SER A 62 -0.97 -14.06 -1.39
CA SER A 62 -1.79 -13.24 -0.49
C SER A 62 -2.24 -14.01 0.77
N GLU A 63 -2.47 -15.32 0.67
CA GLU A 63 -2.79 -16.19 1.81
C GLU A 63 -1.57 -16.43 2.70
N MET A 64 -0.37 -16.55 2.12
CA MET A 64 0.86 -16.65 2.90
C MET A 64 1.15 -15.34 3.66
N LEU A 65 1.01 -14.19 3.00
CA LEU A 65 1.21 -12.88 3.62
C LEU A 65 0.18 -12.55 4.71
N SER A 66 -1.01 -13.18 4.71
CA SER A 66 -2.04 -12.94 5.73
C SER A 66 -1.72 -13.51 7.11
N THR A 67 -0.61 -14.25 7.22
CA THR A 67 -0.06 -14.70 8.50
C THR A 67 0.77 -13.62 9.23
N LEU A 68 1.09 -12.52 8.55
CA LEU A 68 1.83 -11.39 9.09
C LEU A 68 0.89 -10.21 9.43
N PRO A 69 1.33 -9.24 10.25
CA PRO A 69 0.62 -7.97 10.38
C PRO A 69 0.49 -7.31 9.00
N LEU A 70 -0.73 -6.96 8.61
CA LEU A 70 -1.05 -6.38 7.31
C LEU A 70 -1.74 -5.03 7.46
N ALA A 71 -1.55 -4.15 6.47
CA ALA A 71 -2.48 -3.07 6.23
C ALA A 71 -3.87 -3.63 5.88
N ASP A 72 -4.92 -3.01 6.43
CA ASP A 72 -6.31 -3.46 6.30
C ASP A 72 -6.75 -3.63 4.84
N THR A 73 -6.31 -2.71 3.98
CA THR A 73 -6.66 -2.68 2.57
C THR A 73 -5.41 -2.72 1.70
N PRO A 74 -5.41 -3.51 0.61
CA PRO A 74 -4.34 -3.45 -0.36
C PRO A 74 -4.41 -2.15 -1.18
N MET A 75 -3.27 -1.75 -1.73
CA MET A 75 -3.21 -0.73 -2.77
C MET A 75 -3.39 -1.43 -4.13
N HIS A 76 -4.49 -1.14 -4.82
CA HIS A 76 -4.75 -1.76 -6.11
C HIS A 76 -3.86 -1.18 -7.21
N GLU A 77 -3.63 -1.95 -8.26
CA GLU A 77 -3.02 -1.44 -9.48
C GLU A 77 -3.96 -0.43 -10.14
N ARG A 78 -3.46 0.80 -10.33
CA ARG A 78 -4.22 1.89 -10.95
C ARG A 78 -3.31 2.74 -11.81
N ASP A 79 -3.74 2.98 -13.05
CA ASP A 79 -3.08 3.91 -13.97
C ASP A 79 -2.91 5.31 -13.36
N ALA A 80 -3.83 5.70 -12.48
CA ALA A 80 -3.79 6.95 -11.75
C ALA A 80 -2.49 7.14 -10.96
N PHE A 81 -1.96 6.08 -10.34
CA PHE A 81 -0.70 6.13 -9.60
C PHE A 81 0.52 6.23 -10.53
N ALA A 82 0.51 5.50 -11.64
CA ALA A 82 1.58 5.57 -12.64
C ALA A 82 1.64 6.95 -13.32
N ALA A 83 0.47 7.54 -13.58
CA ALA A 83 0.36 8.84 -14.25
C ALA A 83 0.73 10.03 -13.36
N MET A 84 0.94 9.85 -12.04
CA MET A 84 1.27 10.96 -11.14
C MET A 84 2.57 11.66 -11.51
N LYS A 85 3.54 10.93 -12.07
CA LYS A 85 4.83 11.50 -12.50
C LYS A 85 4.64 12.55 -13.59
N ASP A 86 3.73 12.29 -14.53
CA ASP A 86 3.55 13.15 -15.71
C ASP A 86 2.44 14.17 -15.52
N ARG A 87 1.42 13.85 -14.74
CA ARG A 87 0.20 14.67 -14.56
C ARG A 87 0.15 15.40 -13.22
N GLY A 88 1.16 15.22 -12.37
CA GLY A 88 1.19 15.75 -11.01
C GLY A 88 0.39 14.92 -10.00
N MET A 89 0.30 15.43 -8.77
CA MET A 89 -0.27 14.68 -7.65
C MET A 89 -1.76 14.35 -7.84
N LEU A 90 -2.20 13.22 -7.26
CA LEU A 90 -3.55 12.67 -7.46
C LEU A 90 -4.69 13.66 -7.12
N HIS A 91 -4.57 14.38 -6.00
CA HIS A 91 -5.57 15.36 -5.58
C HIS A 91 -5.70 16.55 -6.55
N LEU A 92 -4.62 16.93 -7.25
CA LEU A 92 -4.64 17.97 -8.27
C LEU A 92 -5.35 17.49 -9.53
N ASN A 93 -5.04 16.26 -9.97
CA ASN A 93 -5.69 15.63 -11.10
C ASN A 93 -7.20 15.45 -10.88
N LEU A 94 -7.59 15.04 -9.67
CA LEU A 94 -8.99 14.89 -9.29
C LEU A 94 -9.74 16.22 -9.44
N ARG A 95 -9.20 17.30 -8.88
CA ARG A 95 -9.80 18.64 -8.95
C ARG A 95 -9.95 19.11 -10.40
N ASN A 96 -8.94 18.89 -11.23
CA ASN A 96 -8.97 19.28 -12.64
C ASN A 96 -9.99 18.47 -13.44
N ALA A 97 -10.08 17.16 -13.22
CA ALA A 97 -11.05 16.30 -13.89
C ALA A 97 -12.49 16.62 -13.46
N ALA A 98 -12.72 16.97 -12.19
CA ALA A 98 -14.03 17.34 -11.67
C ALA A 98 -14.60 18.61 -12.31
N ALA A 99 -13.72 19.54 -12.74
CA ALA A 99 -14.12 20.77 -13.42
C ALA A 99 -14.50 20.58 -14.90
N ASN A 100 -14.29 19.38 -15.48
CA ASN A 100 -14.53 19.11 -16.89
C ASN A 100 -15.49 17.92 -17.09
N SER A 101 -16.71 18.21 -17.56
CA SER A 101 -17.76 17.19 -17.75
C SER A 101 -17.42 16.11 -18.78
N SER A 102 -16.46 16.34 -19.69
CA SER A 102 -16.01 15.31 -20.63
C SER A 102 -15.08 14.26 -20.00
N MET A 103 -14.58 14.51 -18.79
CA MET A 103 -13.60 13.66 -18.10
C MET A 103 -14.23 12.70 -17.06
N ARG A 104 -15.52 12.42 -17.14
CA ARG A 104 -16.26 11.61 -16.15
C ARG A 104 -15.62 10.24 -15.86
N LEU A 105 -15.12 9.54 -16.87
CA LEU A 105 -14.47 8.24 -16.68
C LEU A 105 -13.13 8.39 -15.95
N THR A 106 -12.32 9.37 -16.35
CA THR A 106 -11.07 9.71 -15.67
C THR A 106 -11.31 10.10 -14.22
N LEU A 107 -12.35 10.90 -13.96
CA LEU A 107 -12.75 11.30 -12.62
C LEU A 107 -13.02 10.07 -11.74
N ARG A 108 -13.83 9.11 -12.21
CA ARG A 108 -14.10 7.86 -11.46
C ARG A 108 -12.84 7.05 -11.13
N ASN A 109 -11.90 6.95 -12.08
CA ASN A 109 -10.65 6.23 -11.85
C ASN A 109 -9.76 6.95 -10.81
N LEU A 110 -9.73 8.28 -10.83
CA LEU A 110 -9.02 9.09 -9.84
C LEU A 110 -9.68 9.02 -8.46
N GLU A 111 -11.01 9.00 -8.39
CA GLU A 111 -11.76 8.82 -7.14
C GLU A 111 -11.46 7.47 -6.50
N ALA A 112 -11.42 6.40 -7.29
CA ALA A 112 -11.08 5.07 -6.79
C ALA A 112 -9.63 5.01 -6.26
N ALA A 113 -8.68 5.67 -6.93
CA ALA A 113 -7.31 5.78 -6.44
C ALA A 113 -7.20 6.61 -5.15
N MET A 114 -8.00 7.68 -5.03
CA MET A 114 -8.07 8.47 -3.80
C MET A 114 -8.68 7.65 -2.65
N GLU A 115 -9.62 6.76 -2.92
CA GLU A 115 -10.21 5.91 -1.89
C GLU A 115 -9.23 4.87 -1.33
N ASP A 116 -8.40 4.28 -2.19
CA ASP A 116 -7.29 3.42 -1.73
C ASP A 116 -6.34 4.21 -0.81
N LEU A 117 -5.96 5.43 -1.19
CA LEU A 117 -5.11 6.29 -0.35
C LEU A 117 -5.78 6.70 0.96
N ARG A 118 -7.09 6.99 0.95
CA ARG A 118 -7.83 7.28 2.19
C ARG A 118 -7.86 6.08 3.13
N SER A 119 -8.02 4.88 2.58
CA SER A 119 -8.02 3.65 3.37
C SER A 119 -6.65 3.39 3.99
N LEU A 120 -5.56 3.58 3.23
CA LEU A 120 -4.21 3.55 3.75
C LEU A 120 -3.98 4.64 4.82
N GLY A 121 -4.46 5.86 4.58
CA GLY A 121 -4.36 6.96 5.54
C GLY A 121 -5.06 6.66 6.87
N LYS A 122 -6.25 6.06 6.82
CA LYS A 122 -6.97 5.59 8.03
C LYS A 122 -6.16 4.56 8.80
N PHE A 123 -5.59 3.57 8.10
CA PHE A 123 -4.73 2.55 8.71
C PHE A 123 -3.49 3.16 9.38
N VAL A 124 -2.82 4.11 8.71
CA VAL A 124 -1.65 4.79 9.28
C VAL A 124 -2.04 5.59 10.53
N SER A 125 -3.12 6.38 10.46
CA SER A 125 -3.61 7.15 11.61
C SER A 125 -3.99 6.24 12.79
N SER A 126 -4.75 5.17 12.55
CA SER A 126 -5.14 4.25 13.63
C SER A 126 -3.96 3.51 14.25
N THR A 127 -2.88 3.30 13.49
CA THR A 127 -1.69 2.59 13.99
C THR A 127 -0.73 3.50 14.75
N VAL A 128 -0.65 4.79 14.40
CA VAL A 128 0.27 5.76 15.01
C VAL A 128 -0.35 6.50 16.20
N GLU A 129 -1.67 6.64 16.25
CA GLU A 129 -2.40 7.29 17.36
C GLU A 129 -2.66 6.35 18.55
N HIS A 130 -2.19 5.10 18.48
CA HIS A 130 -2.18 4.11 19.55
C HIS A 130 -0.77 3.93 20.13
#